data_AF-A0A662VZM0-F1
#
_entry.id   AF-A0A662VZM0-F1
#
_cell.length_a   1.000
_cell.length_b   1.000
_cell.length_c   1.000
_cell.angle_alpha   90.00
_cell.angle_beta   90.00
_cell.angle_gamma   90.00
#
_symmetry.space_group_name_H-M   'P 1'
#
loop_
_entity.id
_entity.type
_entity.pdbx_description
1 polymer ?
#
loop_
_entity_poly.entity_id
_entity_poly.type
_entity_poly.pdbx_seq_one_letter_code
_entity_poly.pdbx_strand_id
1 'polypeptide(L)'
;MGVHRITSEAAKYYALRERVVGSGITLLGDASMNLDKLNKEQMEKLGDLAAKLLPHSPGYAGKMMPIVARLFWKLAGKAEKEFELTELEKLEREIEELRSEIKI
;
A
#
# COMPACT_ATOMS: atom_id res chain seq x y z
N MET A 1 -11.47 -28.97 7.81
CA MET A 1 -10.29 -28.27 7.25
C MET A 1 -9.48 -27.77 8.43
N GLY A 2 -8.26 -28.26 8.60
CA GLY A 2 -7.43 -27.98 9.79
C GLY A 2 -7.12 -26.50 9.86
N VAL A 3 -7.65 -25.82 10.89
CA VAL A 3 -7.23 -24.47 11.25
C VAL A 3 -5.79 -24.62 11.75
N HIS A 4 -4.81 -24.39 10.87
CA HIS A 4 -3.43 -24.23 11.30
C HIS A 4 -3.41 -23.01 12.21
N ARG A 5 -3.49 -23.24 13.54
CA ARG A 5 -3.30 -22.19 14.52
C ARG A 5 -1.92 -21.59 14.24
N ILE A 6 -1.90 -20.34 13.82
CA ILE A 6 -0.68 -19.56 13.62
C ILE A 6 -0.06 -19.35 15.00
N THR A 7 0.78 -20.28 15.45
CA THR A 7 1.33 -20.27 16.80
C THR A 7 2.71 -19.62 16.88
N SER A 8 3.48 -19.58 15.78
CA SER A 8 4.80 -18.96 15.76
C SER A 8 4.75 -17.48 15.38
N GLU A 9 5.61 -16.67 15.99
CA GLU A 9 5.75 -15.24 15.69
C GLU A 9 6.08 -14.99 14.22
N ALA A 10 6.94 -15.83 13.62
CA ALA A 10 7.25 -15.75 12.19
C ALA A 10 6.00 -15.95 11.31
N ALA A 11 5.12 -16.89 11.67
CA ALA A 11 3.90 -17.12 10.90
C ALA A 11 2.87 -16.00 11.11
N LYS A 12 2.80 -15.41 12.31
CA LYS A 12 1.96 -14.22 12.58
C LYS A 12 2.43 -13.02 11.77
N TYR A 13 3.74 -12.77 11.77
CA TYR A 13 4.34 -11.68 10.99
C TYR A 13 4.10 -11.88 9.49
N TYR A 14 4.30 -13.09 8.97
CA TYR A 14 4.01 -13.40 7.57
C TYR A 14 2.54 -13.13 7.22
N ALA A 15 1.60 -13.62 8.05
CA ALA A 15 0.18 -13.38 7.83
C ALA A 15 -0.18 -11.89 7.89
N LEU A 16 0.42 -11.13 8.82
CA LEU A 16 0.26 -9.68 8.90
C LEU A 16 0.75 -9.00 7.61
N ARG A 17 1.96 -9.34 7.16
CA ARG A 17 2.53 -8.81 5.92
C ARG A 17 1.62 -9.06 4.72
N GLU A 18 1.19 -10.30 4.52
CA GLU A 18 0.33 -10.67 3.39
C GLU A 18 -0.97 -9.88 3.41
N ARG A 19 -1.57 -9.73 4.59
CA ARG A 19 -2.80 -8.95 4.76
C ARG A 19 -2.59 -7.47 4.45
N VAL A 20 -1.55 -6.85 5.01
CA VAL A 20 -1.26 -5.42 4.80
C VAL A 20 -0.91 -5.14 3.34
N VAL A 21 -0.05 -5.95 2.73
CA VAL A 21 0.33 -5.80 1.32
C VAL A 21 -0.87 -6.03 0.41
N GLY A 22 -1.68 -7.06 0.66
CA GLY A 22 -2.89 -7.33 -0.10
C GLY A 22 -3.93 -6.21 -0.01
N SER A 23 -4.17 -5.68 1.20
CA SER A 23 -5.08 -4.54 1.42
C SER A 23 -4.59 -3.28 0.73
N GLY A 24 -3.29 -3.00 0.80
CA GLY A 24 -2.67 -1.85 0.13
C GLY A 24 -2.76 -1.94 -1.40
N ILE A 25 -2.46 -3.11 -1.97
CA ILE A 25 -2.60 -3.35 -3.42
C ILE A 25 -4.06 -3.18 -3.85
N THR A 26 -5.01 -3.71 -3.07
CA THR A 26 -6.44 -3.57 -3.37
C THR A 26 -6.83 -2.10 -3.42
N LEU A 27 -6.44 -1.31 -2.40
CA LEU A 27 -6.72 0.13 -2.37
C LEU A 27 -6.11 0.88 -3.57
N LEU A 28 -4.87 0.56 -3.94
CA LEU A 28 -4.22 1.13 -5.13
C LEU A 28 -4.96 0.75 -6.42
N GLY A 29 -5.46 -0.48 -6.50
CA GLY A 29 -6.29 -0.98 -7.60
C GLY A 29 -7.59 -0.20 -7.71
N ASP A 30 -8.35 -0.08 -6.62
CA ASP A 30 -9.60 0.68 -6.55
C ASP A 30 -9.38 2.15 -6.98
N ALA A 31 -8.31 2.77 -6.45
CA ALA A 31 -7.91 4.13 -6.80
C ALA A 31 -7.56 4.28 -8.29
N SER A 32 -6.86 3.30 -8.88
CA SER A 32 -6.48 3.33 -10.29
C SER A 32 -7.68 3.32 -11.25
N MET A 33 -8.82 2.77 -10.81
CA MET A 33 -10.06 2.74 -11.57
C MET A 33 -10.91 4.00 -11.41
N ASN A 34 -10.59 4.85 -10.43
CA ASN A 34 -11.38 6.02 -10.04
C ASN A 34 -10.53 7.31 -9.99
N LEU A 35 -9.50 7.40 -10.83
CA LEU A 35 -8.53 8.50 -10.81
C LEU A 35 -9.17 9.90 -10.96
N ASP A 36 -10.27 9.99 -11.69
CA ASP A 36 -11.05 11.21 -11.92
C ASP A 36 -11.74 11.74 -10.65
N LYS A 37 -11.91 10.88 -9.64
CA LYS A 37 -12.53 11.23 -8.35
C LYS A 37 -11.51 11.64 -7.28
N LEU A 38 -10.21 11.49 -7.57
CA LEU A 38 -9.15 11.74 -6.60
C LEU A 38 -8.62 13.16 -6.73
N ASN A 39 -8.38 13.81 -5.59
CA ASN A 39 -7.64 15.06 -5.57
C ASN A 39 -6.11 14.83 -5.53
N LYS A 40 -5.33 15.88 -5.76
CA LYS A 40 -3.86 15.79 -5.81
C LYS A 40 -3.23 15.30 -4.50
N GLU A 41 -3.81 15.65 -3.35
CA GLU A 41 -3.31 15.22 -2.05
C GLU A 41 -3.55 13.72 -1.84
N GLN A 42 -4.74 13.21 -2.22
CA GLN A 42 -5.05 11.79 -2.18
C GLN A 42 -4.14 10.99 -3.12
N MET A 43 -3.89 11.50 -4.33
CA MET A 43 -2.93 10.88 -5.26
C MET A 43 -1.51 10.86 -4.68
N GLU A 44 -1.07 11.92 -4.01
CA GLU A 44 0.23 11.95 -3.34
C GLU A 44 0.30 10.89 -2.24
N LYS A 45 -0.72 10.79 -1.39
CA LYS A 45 -0.82 9.77 -0.33
C LYS A 45 -0.82 8.35 -0.88
N LEU A 46 -1.48 8.10 -2.01
CA LEU A 46 -1.44 6.81 -2.70
C LEU A 46 -0.04 6.49 -3.25
N GLY A 47 0.67 7.50 -3.77
CA GLY A 47 2.06 7.35 -4.16
C GLY A 47 2.97 7.02 -2.97
N ASP A 48 2.77 7.73 -1.86
CA ASP A 48 3.50 7.49 -0.60
C ASP A 48 3.21 6.07 -0.06
N LEU A 49 1.95 5.63 -0.10
CA LEU A 49 1.55 4.28 0.29
C LEU A 49 2.26 3.21 -0.55
N ALA A 50 2.27 3.36 -1.88
CA ALA A 50 2.97 2.44 -2.77
C ALA A 50 4.48 2.39 -2.45
N ALA A 51 5.09 3.54 -2.17
CA ALA A 51 6.50 3.59 -1.77
C ALA A 51 6.75 2.85 -0.45
N LYS A 52 5.90 3.03 0.57
CA LYS A 52 5.99 2.35 1.86
C LYS A 52 5.70 0.85 1.79
N LEU A 53 4.95 0.40 0.78
CA LEU A 53 4.69 -1.01 0.53
C LEU A 53 5.88 -1.74 -0.09
N LEU A 54 6.81 -1.04 -0.76
CA LEU A 54 7.95 -1.63 -1.45
C LEU A 54 8.78 -2.58 -0.56
N PRO A 55 9.24 -2.19 0.64
CA PRO A 55 10.10 -3.04 1.47
C PRO A 55 9.43 -4.34 1.93
N HIS A 56 8.09 -4.36 1.93
CA HIS A 56 7.28 -5.50 2.38
C HIS A 56 6.76 -6.37 1.24
N SER A 57 6.84 -5.89 0.00
CA SER A 57 6.25 -6.54 -1.17
C SER A 57 7.29 -7.43 -1.87
N PRO A 58 7.15 -8.77 -1.83
CA PRO A 58 8.10 -9.65 -2.50
C PRO A 58 7.86 -9.72 -4.02
N GLY A 59 8.89 -10.19 -4.74
CA GLY A 59 8.76 -10.62 -6.14
C GLY A 59 8.32 -9.51 -7.10
N TYR A 60 7.37 -9.82 -7.98
CA TYR A 60 6.88 -8.86 -8.98
C TYR A 60 6.07 -7.72 -8.36
N ALA A 61 5.34 -7.95 -7.26
CA ALA A 61 4.61 -6.89 -6.58
C ALA A 61 5.57 -5.79 -6.11
N GLY A 62 6.70 -6.16 -5.49
CA GLY A 62 7.75 -5.22 -5.12
C GLY A 62 8.33 -4.43 -6.30
N LYS A 63 8.53 -5.09 -7.46
CA LYS A 63 9.01 -4.40 -8.67
C LYS A 63 8.01 -3.39 -9.24
N MET A 64 6.72 -3.60 -9.00
CA MET A 64 5.66 -2.69 -9.45
C MET A 64 5.49 -1.48 -8.52
N MET A 65 5.77 -1.60 -7.22
CA MET A 65 5.56 -0.51 -6.24
C MET A 65 6.24 0.81 -6.63
N PRO A 66 7.51 0.85 -7.07
CA PRO A 66 8.15 2.09 -7.51
C PRO A 66 7.49 2.70 -8.74
N ILE A 67 6.97 1.87 -9.65
CA ILE A 67 6.28 2.33 -10.86
C ILE A 67 4.97 3.01 -10.43
N VAL A 68 4.19 2.34 -9.58
CA VAL A 68 2.92 2.85 -9.08
C VAL A 68 3.13 4.15 -8.28
N ALA A 69 4.11 4.19 -7.39
CA ALA A 69 4.44 5.37 -6.60
C ALA A 69 4.73 6.59 -7.49
N ARG A 70 5.62 6.42 -8.47
CA ARG A 70 6.00 7.48 -9.42
C ARG A 70 4.82 7.98 -10.25
N LEU A 71 3.95 7.09 -10.71
CA LEU A 71 2.78 7.47 -11.49
C LEU A 71 1.81 8.30 -10.65
N PHE A 72 1.51 7.88 -9.42
CA PHE A 72 0.65 8.64 -8.52
C PHE A 72 1.25 9.98 -8.10
N TRP A 73 2.54 10.03 -7.78
CA TRP A 73 3.22 11.31 -7.50
C TRP A 73 3.21 12.24 -8.72
N LYS A 74 3.41 11.70 -9.92
CA LYS A 74 3.33 12.49 -11.16
C LYS A 74 1.94 13.09 -11.36
N LEU A 75 0.89 12.29 -11.15
CA LEU A 75 -0.51 12.75 -11.22
C LEU A 75 -0.83 13.81 -10.15
N ALA A 76 -0.26 13.67 -8.96
CA ALA A 76 -0.33 14.67 -7.89
C ALA A 76 0.45 15.96 -8.21
N GLY A 77 1.32 15.95 -9.23
CA GLY A 77 2.22 17.05 -9.54
C GLY A 77 3.40 17.18 -8.57
N LYS A 78 3.84 16.06 -7.98
CA LYS A 78 4.95 15.99 -7.03
C LYS A 78 6.18 15.36 -7.69
N ALA A 79 7.35 15.73 -7.19
CA ALA A 79 8.59 15.06 -7.54
C ALA A 79 8.63 13.65 -6.91
N GLU A 80 9.52 12.80 -7.41
CA GLU A 80 9.78 11.52 -6.77
C GLU A 80 10.32 11.74 -5.36
N LYS A 81 9.82 10.95 -4.41
CA LYS A 81 10.27 10.96 -3.02
C LYS A 81 11.09 9.70 -2.73
N GLU A 82 11.73 9.69 -1.56
CA GLU A 82 12.48 8.53 -1.09
C GLU A 82 11.55 7.38 -0.67
N PHE A 83 12.07 6.15 -0.77
CA PHE A 83 11.37 4.94 -0.34
C PHE A 83 11.77 4.62 1.09
N GLU A 84 10.91 4.96 2.04
CA GLU A 84 11.17 4.75 3.46
C GLU A 84 10.60 3.41 3.96
N LEU A 85 11.30 2.80 4.92
CA LEU A 85 10.79 1.65 5.65
C LEU A 85 9.76 2.11 6.69
N THR A 86 8.55 1.58 6.61
CA THR A 86 7.47 1.79 7.59
C THR A 86 7.07 0.46 8.22
N GLU A 87 6.78 0.42 9.52
CA GLU A 87 6.31 -0.81 10.20
C GLU A 87 4.92 -1.24 9.70
N LEU A 88 4.66 -2.55 9.67
CA LEU A 88 3.44 -3.11 9.08
C LEU A 88 2.17 -2.64 9.82
N GLU A 89 2.21 -2.54 11.15
CA GLU A 89 1.10 -2.09 11.99
C GLU A 89 0.74 -0.63 11.72
N LYS A 90 1.75 0.21 11.46
CA LYS A 90 1.54 1.60 11.08
C LYS A 90 0.96 1.68 9.68
N LEU A 91 1.51 0.90 8.75
CA LEU A 91 1.05 0.86 7.36
C LEU A 91 -0.41 0.39 7.25
N GLU A 92 -0.81 -0.57 8.08
CA GLU A 92 -2.19 -1.02 8.18
C GLU A 92 -3.15 0.12 8.56
N ARG A 93 -2.79 0.91 9.58
CA ARG A 93 -3.60 2.05 10.01
C ARG A 93 -3.70 3.11 8.91
N GLU A 94 -2.58 3.44 8.28
CA GLU A 94 -2.55 4.39 7.16
C GLU A 94 -3.45 3.92 5.99
N ILE A 95 -3.49 2.62 5.70
CA ILE A 95 -4.38 2.07 4.66
C ILE A 95 -5.85 2.27 5.02
N GLU A 96 -6.26 2.00 6.26
CA GLU A 96 -7.65 2.16 6.69
C GLU A 96 -8.08 3.63 6.76
N GLU A 97 -7.20 4.51 7.22
CA GLU A 97 -7.42 5.96 7.20
C GLU A 97 -7.59 6.46 5.77
N LEU A 98 -6.69 6.06 4.86
CA LEU A 98 -6.72 6.47 3.47
C LEU A 98 -7.95 5.90 2.75
N ARG A 99 -8.35 4.66 3.03
CA ARG A 99 -9.59 4.08 2.50
C ARG A 99 -10.81 4.90 2.91
N SER A 100 -10.85 5.35 4.17
CA SER A 100 -11.93 6.19 4.70
C SER A 100 -11.94 7.59 4.07
N GLU A 101 -10.77 8.13 3.76
CA GLU A 101 -10.61 9.43 3.09
C GLU A 101 -11.06 9.37 1.62
N ILE A 102 -10.77 8.27 0.92
CA ILE A 102 -10.91 8.23 -0.54
C ILE A 102 -12.36 7.95 -1.00
N LYS A 103 -13.25 7.33 -0.20
CA LYS A 103 -14.70 7.15 -0.49
C LYS A 103 -15.03 6.80 -1.97
N ILE A 104 -14.27 5.87 -2.55
CA ILE A 104 -14.46 5.35 -3.90
C ILE A 104 -15.16 3.99 -3.90
#